data_AF-W7Q168-F1
#
_entry.id   AF-W7Q168-F1
#
_cell.length_a   1.000
_cell.length_b   1.000
_cell.length_c   1.000
_cell.angle_alpha   90.00
_cell.angle_beta   90.00
_cell.angle_gamma   90.00
#
_symmetry.space_group_name_H-M   'P 1'
#
loop_
_entity.id
_entity.type
_entity.pdbx_description
1 polymer ?
#
loop_
_entity_poly.entity_id
_entity_poly.type
_entity_poly.pdbx_seq_one_letter_code
_entity_poly.pdbx_strand_id
1 'polypeptide(L)'
;MATRMLIAGPGLLIILLTAGCAGRAEQPSAGEPAPAQEVQAPSPSVQAEPPMSGTAPEDRYWLPALFATEQDEAHYYVSRLADRRFIDTYGGDEHPRVWYIAAERLGQIGEPAVPLLFGLIDTTDAYELMLVLYALQLATQDPALMAETGGDYVQLGTVLTEVTNRENREIALAWWQRHGWRWE
;
A
#
# COMPACT_ATOMS: atom_id res chain seq x y z
N MET A 1 -45.53 -18.94 -33.40
CA MET A 1 -46.51 -17.83 -33.54
C MET A 1 -46.37 -16.95 -32.30
N ALA A 2 -46.41 -15.62 -32.31
CA ALA A 2 -46.27 -14.60 -33.35
C ALA A 2 -46.40 -13.25 -32.60
N THR A 3 -45.28 -12.54 -32.43
CA THR A 3 -45.07 -11.08 -32.35
C THR A 3 -46.25 -10.14 -32.03
N ARG A 4 -46.01 -9.18 -31.11
CA ARG A 4 -46.34 -7.77 -31.36
C ARG A 4 -45.40 -6.79 -30.63
N MET A 5 -44.73 -5.95 -31.43
CA MET A 5 -43.94 -4.78 -31.02
C MET A 5 -44.78 -3.49 -31.17
N LEU A 6 -44.33 -2.39 -30.55
CA LEU A 6 -44.53 -0.95 -30.82
C LEU A 6 -43.85 -0.23 -29.62
N ILE A 7 -42.76 0.55 -29.66
CA ILE A 7 -42.16 1.57 -30.56
C ILE A 7 -42.94 2.89 -30.66
N ALA A 8 -42.43 3.92 -29.95
CA ALA A 8 -42.25 5.35 -30.32
C ALA A 8 -41.98 6.17 -29.03
N GLY A 9 -41.15 7.23 -28.97
CA GLY A 9 -40.34 7.91 -29.99
C GLY A 9 -39.26 8.83 -29.34
N PRO A 10 -38.48 9.60 -30.13
CA PRO A 10 -37.19 10.16 -29.69
C PRO A 10 -37.20 11.67 -29.36
N GLY A 11 -36.16 12.13 -28.67
CA GLY A 11 -35.86 13.55 -28.45
C GLY A 11 -34.39 13.88 -28.73
N LEU A 12 -34.08 14.21 -29.99
CA LEU A 12 -32.77 14.70 -30.43
C LEU A 12 -32.85 16.22 -30.62
N LEU A 13 -31.94 16.98 -29.99
CA LEU A 13 -31.72 18.38 -30.36
C LEU A 13 -30.21 18.65 -30.49
N ILE A 14 -29.78 18.87 -31.73
CA ILE A 14 -28.43 19.34 -32.08
C ILE A 14 -28.54 20.83 -32.42
N ILE A 15 -27.66 21.65 -31.87
CA ILE A 15 -27.41 23.00 -32.36
C ILE A 15 -25.90 23.15 -32.61
N LEU A 16 -25.58 23.38 -33.89
CA LEU A 16 -24.27 23.80 -34.41
C LEU A 16 -24.36 25.27 -34.86
N LEU A 17 -23.25 25.81 -35.39
CA LEU A 17 -22.99 27.19 -35.88
C LEU A 17 -22.34 28.10 -34.81
N THR A 18 -21.29 28.88 -35.07
CA THR A 18 -20.48 29.09 -36.30
C THR A 18 -19.08 29.62 -35.96
N ALA A 19 -18.13 29.51 -36.91
CA ALA A 19 -16.76 30.02 -36.77
C ALA A 19 -16.64 31.55 -36.84
N GLY A 20 -15.55 32.09 -36.28
CA GLY A 20 -15.10 33.47 -36.47
C GLY A 20 -13.56 33.54 -36.39
N CYS A 21 -12.92 34.16 -37.38
CA CYS A 21 -11.46 34.11 -37.59
C CYS A 21 -10.77 35.47 -37.38
N ALA A 22 -9.45 35.41 -37.15
CA ALA A 22 -8.44 36.44 -37.48
C ALA A 22 -8.46 37.82 -36.77
N GLY A 23 -7.68 37.90 -35.68
CA GLY A 23 -6.49 38.75 -35.52
C GLY A 23 -6.48 40.26 -35.88
N ARG A 24 -5.96 41.06 -34.94
CA ARG A 24 -5.14 42.26 -35.24
C ARG A 24 -4.10 42.51 -34.14
N ALA A 25 -2.92 42.99 -34.53
CA ALA A 25 -1.79 43.29 -33.65
C ALA A 25 -1.74 44.78 -33.19
N GLU A 26 -0.95 45.00 -32.15
CA GLU A 26 -0.40 46.25 -31.59
C GLU A 26 -1.27 47.50 -31.40
N GLN A 27 -1.25 48.03 -30.17
CA GLN A 27 -0.98 49.45 -29.97
C GLN A 27 -0.11 49.64 -28.71
N PRO A 28 1.06 50.31 -28.77
CA PRO A 28 1.94 50.48 -27.62
C PRO A 28 1.44 51.62 -26.72
N SER A 29 1.28 51.35 -25.42
CA SER A 29 1.13 52.39 -24.41
C SER A 29 2.47 52.59 -23.71
N ALA A 30 3.04 53.79 -23.83
CA ALA A 30 4.32 54.12 -23.22
C ALA A 30 4.15 54.51 -21.75
N GLY A 31 4.96 53.92 -20.87
CA GLY A 31 5.32 54.51 -19.58
C GLY A 31 4.49 54.11 -18.37
N GLU A 32 4.79 52.96 -17.78
CA GLU A 32 4.86 52.82 -16.32
C GLU A 32 5.96 51.80 -15.95
N PRO A 33 6.79 52.03 -14.91
CA PRO A 33 7.98 51.23 -14.68
C PRO A 33 7.67 49.85 -14.08
N ALA A 34 8.48 48.85 -14.48
CA ALA A 34 8.33 47.47 -14.03
C ALA A 34 8.47 47.33 -12.50
N PRO A 35 7.55 46.62 -11.82
CA PRO A 35 7.86 45.96 -10.56
C PRO A 35 8.95 44.91 -10.80
N ALA A 36 9.89 44.80 -9.87
CA ALA A 36 11.03 43.89 -9.99
C ALA A 36 10.59 42.43 -10.18
N GLN A 37 11.39 41.67 -10.94
CA GLN A 37 11.28 40.21 -10.96
C GLN A 37 11.36 39.69 -9.51
N GLU A 38 10.36 38.94 -9.07
CA GLU A 38 10.51 38.13 -7.86
C GLU A 38 11.70 37.20 -8.08
N VAL A 39 12.74 37.38 -7.26
CA VAL A 39 13.89 36.48 -7.25
C VAL A 39 13.36 35.12 -6.83
N GLN A 40 13.26 34.22 -7.80
CA GLN A 40 12.86 32.84 -7.59
C GLN A 40 13.85 32.22 -6.60
N ALA A 41 13.44 32.16 -5.33
CA ALA A 41 14.23 31.51 -4.29
C ALA A 41 14.50 30.07 -4.76
N PRO A 42 15.75 29.59 -4.66
CA PRO A 42 16.02 28.20 -5.01
C PRO A 42 15.16 27.33 -4.09
N SER A 43 14.21 26.60 -4.68
CA SER A 43 13.46 25.58 -3.97
C SER A 43 14.46 24.71 -3.20
N PRO A 44 14.26 24.48 -1.90
CA PRO A 44 15.15 23.59 -1.17
C PRO A 44 15.12 22.26 -1.91
N SER A 45 16.27 21.88 -2.48
CA SER A 45 16.42 20.57 -3.09
C SER A 45 16.15 19.57 -1.97
N VAL A 46 15.01 18.90 -2.03
CA VAL A 46 14.80 17.67 -1.29
C VAL A 46 15.90 16.75 -1.80
N GLN A 47 16.97 16.65 -1.02
CA GLN A 47 18.02 15.67 -1.27
C GLN A 47 17.30 14.34 -1.15
N ALA A 48 17.02 13.71 -2.28
CA ALA A 48 16.48 12.37 -2.30
C ALA A 48 17.43 11.52 -1.46
N GLU A 49 16.90 10.94 -0.38
CA GLU A 49 17.68 9.98 0.40
C GLU A 49 18.19 8.92 -0.59
N PRO A 50 19.49 8.55 -0.52
CA PRO A 50 20.01 7.56 -1.44
C PRO A 50 19.17 6.29 -1.31
N PRO A 51 18.78 5.65 -2.42
CA PRO A 51 17.90 4.49 -2.36
C PRO A 51 18.55 3.45 -1.45
N MET A 52 17.86 3.07 -0.37
CA MET A 52 18.33 2.00 0.50
C MET A 52 18.49 0.76 -0.37
N SER A 53 19.74 0.30 -0.56
CA SER A 53 19.99 -0.93 -1.30
C SER A 53 19.38 -2.09 -0.54
N GLY A 54 18.20 -2.51 -1.00
CA GLY A 54 17.46 -3.65 -0.46
C GLY A 54 18.11 -4.98 -0.79
N THR A 55 17.39 -6.04 -0.47
CA THR A 55 17.68 -7.42 -0.85
C THR A 55 17.78 -7.55 -2.37
N ALA A 56 18.76 -8.29 -2.88
CA ALA A 56 18.86 -8.57 -4.31
C ALA A 56 17.65 -9.41 -4.78
N PRO A 57 17.16 -9.28 -6.03
CA PRO A 57 15.98 -10.01 -6.50
C PRO A 57 16.07 -11.54 -6.34
N GLU A 58 17.26 -12.10 -6.49
CA GLU A 58 17.58 -13.51 -6.25
C GLU A 58 17.44 -13.95 -4.78
N ASP A 59 17.74 -13.04 -3.84
CA ASP A 59 17.72 -13.31 -2.40
C ASP A 59 16.29 -13.19 -1.81
N ARG A 60 15.33 -12.58 -2.53
CA ARG A 60 13.92 -12.44 -2.10
C ARG A 60 13.31 -13.77 -1.66
N TYR A 61 13.62 -14.84 -2.38
CA TYR A 61 13.05 -16.18 -2.17
C TYR A 61 14.03 -17.15 -1.51
N TRP A 62 15.19 -16.65 -1.05
CA TRP A 62 16.20 -17.52 -0.43
C TRP A 62 15.81 -17.87 1.02
N LEU A 63 15.87 -19.16 1.31
CA LEU A 63 15.64 -19.76 2.62
C LEU A 63 16.87 -20.57 3.03
N PRO A 64 17.34 -20.47 4.29
CA PRO A 64 18.30 -21.41 4.85
C PRO A 64 17.85 -22.86 4.73
N ALA A 65 18.75 -23.75 4.29
CA ALA A 65 18.47 -25.15 3.96
C ALA A 65 17.99 -26.04 5.13
N LEU A 66 17.90 -25.51 6.36
CA LEU A 66 17.38 -26.19 7.54
C LEU A 66 15.90 -25.90 7.80
N PHE A 67 15.29 -24.98 7.05
CA PHE A 67 13.86 -24.68 7.15
C PHE A 67 13.10 -25.58 6.17
N ALA A 68 12.39 -26.56 6.73
CA ALA A 68 11.74 -27.64 5.97
C ALA A 68 10.22 -27.67 6.15
N THR A 69 9.68 -26.80 7.02
CA THR A 69 8.26 -26.67 7.31
C THR A 69 7.80 -25.21 7.21
N GLU A 70 6.50 -24.99 7.02
CA GLU A 70 5.90 -23.65 7.03
C GLU A 70 6.15 -22.92 8.36
N GLN A 71 6.22 -23.66 9.47
CA GLN A 71 6.57 -23.14 10.79
C GLN A 71 8.01 -22.59 10.81
N ASP A 72 8.96 -23.31 10.21
CA ASP A 72 10.36 -22.87 10.10
C ASP A 72 10.47 -21.62 9.22
N GLU A 73 9.77 -21.59 8.07
CA GLU A 73 9.70 -20.41 7.20
C GLU A 73 9.09 -19.20 7.94
N ALA A 74 8.03 -19.42 8.73
CA ALA A 74 7.40 -18.37 9.51
C ALA A 74 8.38 -17.80 10.56
N HIS A 75 9.07 -18.65 11.32
CA HIS A 75 10.12 -18.20 12.25
C HIS A 75 11.25 -17.44 11.54
N TYR A 76 11.66 -17.86 10.33
CA TYR A 76 12.64 -17.14 9.54
C TYR A 76 12.17 -15.73 9.19
N TYR A 77 11.01 -15.59 8.55
CA TYR A 77 10.53 -14.28 8.13
C TYR A 77 10.17 -13.38 9.32
N VAL A 78 9.69 -13.93 10.43
CA VAL A 78 9.54 -13.21 11.71
C VAL A 78 10.87 -12.61 12.15
N SER A 79 11.97 -13.37 12.10
CA SER A 79 13.31 -12.85 12.45
C SER A 79 13.85 -11.74 11.52
N ARG A 80 13.16 -11.46 10.41
CA ARG A 80 13.51 -10.42 9.43
C ARG A 80 12.65 -9.16 9.53
N LEU A 81 11.59 -9.12 10.36
CA LEU A 81 10.66 -7.99 10.40
C LEU A 81 11.32 -6.67 10.84
N ALA A 82 12.29 -6.70 11.75
CA ALA A 82 13.07 -5.52 12.13
C ALA A 82 14.17 -5.11 11.11
N ASP A 83 14.50 -5.95 10.12
CA ASP A 83 15.56 -5.64 9.15
C ASP A 83 15.04 -4.70 8.05
N ARG A 84 15.27 -3.40 8.24
CA ARG A 84 14.91 -2.33 7.29
C ARG A 84 15.57 -2.48 5.90
N ARG A 85 16.57 -3.35 5.74
CA ARG A 85 17.18 -3.70 4.44
C ARG A 85 16.51 -4.90 3.77
N PHE A 86 15.71 -5.69 4.49
CA PHE A 86 15.05 -6.90 3.98
C PHE A 86 13.78 -6.57 3.18
N ILE A 87 13.97 -5.70 2.19
CA ILE A 87 12.96 -5.15 1.29
C ILE A 87 13.43 -5.31 -0.16
N ASP A 88 12.49 -5.28 -1.10
CA ASP A 88 12.80 -5.06 -2.52
C ASP A 88 11.94 -3.90 -3.06
N THR A 89 12.15 -3.46 -4.29
CA THR A 89 11.39 -2.41 -4.96
C THR A 89 10.76 -2.93 -6.25
N TYR A 90 9.52 -2.55 -6.52
CA TYR A 90 8.82 -2.84 -7.77
C TYR A 90 8.15 -1.58 -8.34
N GLY A 91 7.63 -1.65 -9.57
CA GLY A 91 6.97 -0.51 -10.22
C GLY A 91 7.88 0.37 -11.08
N GLY A 92 9.17 0.07 -11.15
CA GLY A 92 10.16 0.78 -11.98
C GLY A 92 10.54 2.16 -11.42
N ASP A 93 11.45 2.83 -12.11
CA ASP A 93 12.08 4.08 -11.63
C ASP A 93 11.09 5.26 -11.50
N GLU A 94 10.00 5.26 -12.29
CA GLU A 94 8.97 6.32 -12.25
C GLU A 94 8.04 6.19 -11.04
N HIS A 95 7.72 4.95 -10.63
CA HIS A 95 6.75 4.65 -9.58
C HIS A 95 7.26 3.53 -8.63
N PRO A 96 8.42 3.71 -7.98
CA PRO A 96 8.97 2.71 -7.07
C PRO A 96 8.04 2.49 -5.86
N ARG A 97 7.78 1.23 -5.56
CA ARG A 97 6.99 0.77 -4.42
C ARG A 97 7.80 -0.24 -3.63
N VAL A 98 7.83 -0.08 -2.31
CA VAL A 98 8.52 -1.00 -1.41
C VAL A 98 7.73 -2.30 -1.31
N TRP A 99 8.43 -3.43 -1.47
CA TRP A 99 7.96 -4.77 -1.14
C TRP A 99 8.58 -5.17 0.19
N TYR A 100 7.78 -5.28 1.25
CA TYR A 100 8.23 -5.71 2.57
C TYR A 100 8.33 -7.24 2.64
N ILE A 101 9.46 -7.81 2.23
CA ILE A 101 9.61 -9.24 1.90
C ILE A 101 9.14 -10.13 3.05
N ALA A 102 9.56 -9.84 4.28
CA ALA A 102 9.17 -10.60 5.47
C ALA A 102 7.64 -10.61 5.70
N ALA A 103 7.01 -9.44 5.72
CA ALA A 103 5.58 -9.31 5.99
C ALA A 103 4.71 -9.95 4.88
N GLU A 104 5.10 -9.77 3.63
CA GLU A 104 4.43 -10.37 2.46
C GLU A 104 4.52 -11.90 2.47
N ARG A 105 5.69 -12.46 2.84
CA ARG A 105 5.87 -13.92 2.95
C ARG A 105 5.12 -14.52 4.14
N LEU A 106 5.08 -13.83 5.29
CA LEU A 106 4.25 -14.22 6.43
C LEU A 106 2.75 -14.17 6.09
N GLY A 107 2.33 -13.17 5.31
CA GLY A 107 0.99 -13.10 4.74
C GLY A 107 0.64 -14.29 3.86
N GLN A 108 1.59 -14.75 3.03
CA GLN A 108 1.44 -15.93 2.17
C GLN A 108 1.44 -17.26 2.94
N ILE A 109 2.12 -17.32 4.09
CA ILE A 109 2.10 -18.50 4.98
C ILE A 109 0.73 -18.64 5.68
N GLY A 110 0.07 -17.52 6.00
CA GLY A 110 -1.30 -17.55 6.53
C GLY A 110 -1.35 -17.93 8.01
N GLU A 111 -2.26 -18.85 8.37
CA GLU A 111 -2.58 -19.21 9.76
C GLU A 111 -1.34 -19.49 10.65
N PRO A 112 -0.31 -20.27 10.24
CA PRO A 112 0.85 -20.57 11.07
C PRO A 112 1.66 -19.34 11.50
N ALA A 113 1.61 -18.25 10.74
CA ALA A 113 2.32 -17.01 11.08
C ALA A 113 1.59 -16.18 12.16
N VAL A 114 0.26 -16.32 12.28
CA VAL A 114 -0.58 -15.49 13.16
C VAL A 114 -0.15 -15.50 14.63
N PRO A 115 0.05 -16.64 15.32
CA PRO A 115 0.48 -16.63 16.72
C PRO A 115 1.89 -16.07 16.91
N LEU A 116 2.80 -16.24 15.95
CA LEU A 116 4.16 -15.68 16.01
C LEU A 116 4.13 -14.15 15.89
N LEU A 117 3.29 -13.63 15.00
CA LEU A 117 3.07 -12.20 14.81
C LEU A 117 2.44 -11.55 16.04
N PHE A 118 1.45 -12.20 16.67
CA PHE A 118 0.91 -11.71 17.94
C PHE A 118 1.92 -11.80 19.09
N GLY A 119 2.89 -12.73 19.04
CA GLY A 119 4.05 -12.73 19.94
C GLY A 119 4.96 -11.49 19.84
N LEU A 120 4.91 -10.75 18.71
CA LEU A 120 5.64 -9.49 18.50
C LEU A 120 4.78 -8.23 18.61
N ILE A 121 3.49 -8.35 18.96
CA ILE A 121 2.56 -7.21 18.95
C ILE A 121 2.93 -6.09 19.94
N ASP A 122 3.77 -6.37 20.94
CA ASP A 122 4.30 -5.41 21.93
C ASP A 122 5.75 -4.95 21.65
N THR A 123 6.28 -5.17 20.43
CA THR A 123 7.63 -4.68 20.08
C THR A 123 7.75 -3.16 20.20
N THR A 124 8.94 -2.70 20.60
CA THR A 124 9.27 -1.29 20.77
C THR A 124 9.85 -0.65 19.50
N ASP A 125 10.19 -1.41 18.47
CA ASP A 125 10.55 -0.85 17.15
C ASP A 125 9.28 -0.55 16.36
N ALA A 126 9.06 0.73 16.04
CA ALA A 126 7.88 1.18 15.31
C ALA A 126 7.83 0.61 13.87
N TYR A 127 8.95 0.33 13.23
CA TYR A 127 8.96 -0.32 11.91
C TYR A 127 8.62 -1.79 12.00
N GLU A 128 9.16 -2.50 13.00
CA GLU A 128 8.80 -3.90 13.24
C GLU A 128 7.31 -4.01 13.55
N LEU A 129 6.77 -3.17 14.44
CA LEU A 129 5.33 -3.14 14.74
C LEU A 129 4.49 -2.84 13.49
N MET A 130 4.92 -1.90 12.65
CA MET A 130 4.25 -1.61 11.38
C MET A 130 4.19 -2.86 10.49
N LEU A 131 5.30 -3.58 10.34
CA LEU A 131 5.34 -4.81 9.52
C LEU A 131 4.61 -5.99 10.17
N VAL A 132 4.59 -6.11 11.50
CA VAL A 132 3.77 -7.08 12.23
C VAL A 132 2.29 -6.86 11.93
N LEU A 133 1.82 -5.61 12.02
CA LEU A 133 0.41 -5.26 11.77
C LEU A 133 0.02 -5.51 10.31
N TYR A 134 0.91 -5.19 9.36
CA TYR A 134 0.69 -5.48 7.94
C TYR A 134 0.63 -6.99 7.68
N ALA A 135 1.59 -7.75 8.20
CA ALA A 135 1.62 -9.19 8.09
C ALA A 135 0.38 -9.84 8.71
N LEU A 136 -0.13 -9.34 9.84
CA LEU A 136 -1.37 -9.81 10.46
C LEU A 136 -2.59 -9.58 9.56
N GLN A 137 -2.71 -8.42 8.92
CA GLN A 137 -3.79 -8.19 7.94
C GLN A 137 -3.73 -9.19 6.79
N LEU A 138 -2.54 -9.53 6.28
CA LEU A 138 -2.39 -10.51 5.21
C LEU A 138 -2.65 -11.95 5.70
N ALA A 139 -1.98 -12.37 6.78
CA ALA A 139 -2.02 -13.74 7.28
C ALA A 139 -3.40 -14.15 7.82
N THR A 140 -4.17 -13.21 8.37
CA THR A 140 -5.55 -13.48 8.83
C THR A 140 -6.57 -13.59 7.68
N GLN A 141 -6.16 -13.33 6.43
CA GLN A 141 -6.95 -13.64 5.22
C GLN A 141 -6.68 -15.05 4.67
N ASP A 142 -6.00 -15.91 5.42
CA ASP A 142 -5.88 -17.33 5.07
C ASP A 142 -7.27 -17.96 4.84
N PRO A 143 -7.50 -18.71 3.75
CA PRO A 143 -8.82 -19.23 3.41
C PRO A 143 -9.42 -20.21 4.44
N ALA A 144 -8.60 -21.00 5.14
CA ALA A 144 -9.09 -21.92 6.16
C ALA A 144 -9.46 -21.15 7.44
N LEU A 145 -8.57 -20.27 7.90
CA LEU A 145 -8.83 -19.38 9.02
C LEU A 145 -10.08 -18.51 8.78
N MET A 146 -10.22 -17.90 7.61
CA MET A 146 -11.41 -17.13 7.24
C MET A 146 -12.70 -17.97 7.23
N ALA A 147 -12.63 -19.26 6.85
CA ALA A 147 -13.80 -20.14 6.92
C ALA A 147 -14.23 -20.38 8.38
N GLU A 148 -13.26 -20.46 9.30
CA GLU A 148 -13.49 -20.73 10.72
C GLU A 148 -13.84 -19.48 11.54
N THR A 149 -13.35 -18.29 11.16
CA THR A 149 -13.75 -17.00 11.77
C THR A 149 -15.05 -16.42 11.19
N GLY A 150 -15.67 -17.09 10.21
CA GLY A 150 -16.86 -16.57 9.52
C GLY A 150 -16.57 -15.37 8.62
N GLY A 151 -15.33 -15.23 8.14
CA GLY A 151 -14.85 -14.14 7.29
C GLY A 151 -14.28 -12.93 8.06
N ASP A 152 -14.11 -13.01 9.37
CA ASP A 152 -13.48 -11.95 10.17
C ASP A 152 -11.94 -12.06 10.15
N TYR A 153 -11.27 -10.98 9.75
CA TYR A 153 -9.82 -10.86 9.63
C TYR A 153 -9.36 -9.47 10.09
N VAL A 154 -8.06 -9.26 10.30
CA VAL A 154 -7.51 -7.96 10.71
C VAL A 154 -7.63 -6.96 9.56
N GLN A 155 -8.56 -6.01 9.68
CA GLN A 155 -8.81 -4.95 8.69
C GLN A 155 -8.27 -3.61 9.19
N LEU A 156 -7.05 -3.23 8.78
CA LEU A 156 -6.47 -1.94 9.16
C LEU A 156 -7.17 -0.81 8.38
N GLY A 157 -7.60 0.23 9.10
CA GLY A 157 -8.39 1.32 8.53
C GLY A 157 -7.59 2.47 7.91
N THR A 158 -6.26 2.41 7.92
CA THR A 158 -5.37 3.55 7.63
C THR A 158 -4.19 3.18 6.72
N VAL A 159 -3.48 4.19 6.21
CA VAL A 159 -2.20 3.98 5.52
C VAL A 159 -1.20 3.36 6.49
N LEU A 160 -0.47 2.35 6.03
CA LEU A 160 0.56 1.66 6.78
C LEU A 160 1.75 2.60 7.05
N THR A 161 1.85 3.13 8.26
CA THR A 161 2.93 4.05 8.69
C THR A 161 3.25 3.85 10.18
N GLU A 162 4.46 4.18 10.60
CA GLU A 162 4.84 4.15 12.03
C GLU A 162 3.90 5.01 12.92
N VAL A 163 3.29 6.08 12.36
CA VAL A 163 2.37 6.99 13.07
C VAL A 163 1.01 6.35 13.36
N THR A 164 0.52 5.49 12.47
CA THR A 164 -0.81 4.85 12.58
C THR A 164 -0.78 3.54 13.36
N ASN A 165 0.40 3.05 13.74
CA ASN A 165 0.60 1.79 14.47
C ASN A 165 -0.27 1.64 15.72
N ARG A 166 -0.47 2.69 16.53
CA ARG A 166 -1.29 2.59 17.77
C ARG A 166 -2.72 2.16 17.46
N GLU A 167 -3.36 2.83 16.51
CA GLU A 167 -4.75 2.57 16.12
C GLU A 167 -4.87 1.22 15.40
N ASN A 168 -3.92 0.91 14.52
CA ASN A 168 -3.85 -0.38 13.84
C ASN A 168 -3.61 -1.56 14.83
N ARG A 169 -2.85 -1.34 15.91
CA ARG A 169 -2.63 -2.30 16.99
C ARG A 169 -3.88 -2.56 17.82
N GLU A 170 -4.66 -1.52 18.12
CA GLU A 170 -5.95 -1.68 18.81
C GLU A 170 -6.91 -2.56 17.98
N ILE A 171 -6.93 -2.39 16.65
CA ILE A 171 -7.70 -3.25 15.73
C ILE A 171 -7.21 -4.71 15.78
N ALA A 172 -5.90 -4.94 15.67
CA ALA A 172 -5.32 -6.28 15.70
C ALA A 172 -5.59 -7.00 17.04
N LEU A 173 -5.40 -6.32 18.17
CA LEU A 173 -5.71 -6.85 19.50
C LEU A 173 -7.20 -7.13 19.69
N ALA A 174 -8.08 -6.29 19.14
CA ALA A 174 -9.52 -6.55 19.18
C ALA A 174 -9.91 -7.81 18.39
N TRP A 175 -9.22 -8.12 17.30
CA TRP A 175 -9.40 -9.38 16.58
C TRP A 175 -8.86 -10.57 17.39
N TRP A 176 -7.68 -10.46 18.01
CA TRP A 176 -7.13 -11.49 18.88
C TRP A 176 -8.03 -11.79 20.09
N GLN A 177 -8.65 -10.78 20.70
CA GLN A 177 -9.65 -10.97 21.76
C GLN A 177 -10.86 -11.81 21.34
N ARG A 178 -11.18 -11.89 20.03
CA ARG A 178 -12.29 -12.69 19.50
C ARG A 178 -11.86 -14.11 19.07
N HIS A 179 -10.65 -14.25 18.55
CA HIS A 179 -10.21 -15.47 17.83
C HIS A 179 -8.91 -16.11 18.35
N GLY A 180 -8.20 -15.46 19.28
CA GLY A 180 -6.90 -15.90 19.81
C GLY A 180 -6.93 -17.23 20.57
N TRP A 181 -8.10 -17.61 21.11
CA TRP A 181 -8.35 -18.88 21.80
C TRP A 181 -8.02 -20.14 20.96
N ARG A 182 -7.81 -20.00 19.64
CA ARG A 182 -7.33 -21.09 18.75
C ARG A 182 -5.90 -21.53 19.06
N TRP A 183 -5.11 -20.70 19.75
CA TRP A 183 -3.68 -20.89 20.01
C TRP A 183 -3.33 -20.89 21.51
N GLU A 184 -4.33 -21.11 22.39
CA GLU A 184 -4.20 -21.22 23.86
C GLU A 184 -4.26 -22.68 24.37
#